data_AF-A0A2M7UAM7-F1
#
_entry.id   AF-A0A2M7UAM7-F1
#
_cell.length_a   1.000
_cell.length_b   1.000
_cell.length_c   1.000
_cell.angle_alpha   90.00
_cell.angle_beta   90.00
_cell.angle_gamma   90.00
#
_symmetry.space_group_name_H-M   'P 1'
#
loop_
_entity.id
_entity.type
_entity.pdbx_description
1 polymer ?
#
loop_
_entity_poly.entity_id
_entity_poly.type
_entity_poly.pdbx_seq_one_letter_code
_entity_poly.pdbx_strand_id
1 'polypeptide(L)'
;MRTLINMNFVNFYKTIKTIAIVGLSDKPDRPSYQVGKYLLNHGFKIIPVNPNIERVFGLKSFKSLKDIKEPVDVVDIFRKSEFVEPIVDE
;
A
#
# COMPACT_ATOMS: atom_id res chain seq x y z
N MET A 1 17.28 -8.84 -27.35
CA MET A 1 16.71 -9.10 -26.01
C MET A 1 17.23 -8.00 -25.09
N ARG A 2 16.41 -6.98 -24.80
CA ARG A 2 16.86 -5.74 -24.16
C ARG A 2 16.71 -5.89 -22.65
N THR A 3 17.81 -6.16 -21.96
CA THR A 3 17.85 -6.28 -20.50
C THR A 3 17.67 -4.90 -19.89
N LEU A 4 16.45 -4.58 -19.45
CA LEU A 4 16.16 -3.38 -18.66
C LEU A 4 16.57 -3.61 -17.20
N ILE A 5 17.87 -3.74 -16.94
CA ILE A 5 18.42 -3.71 -15.57
C ILE A 5 19.34 -2.51 -15.51
N ASN A 6 18.75 -1.31 -15.39
CA ASN A 6 19.42 -0.11 -14.94
C ASN A 6 18.37 0.92 -14.50
N MET A 7 17.59 0.58 -13.47
CA MET A 7 16.86 1.56 -12.68
C MET A 7 17.69 1.80 -11.41
N ASN A 8 18.29 2.98 -11.30
CA ASN A 8 18.96 3.42 -10.07
C ASN A 8 17.91 3.50 -8.95
N PHE A 9 17.85 2.50 -8.06
CA PHE A 9 16.94 2.46 -6.90
C PHE A 9 16.95 3.75 -6.08
N VAL A 10 18.08 4.47 -6.08
CA VAL A 10 18.33 5.71 -5.33
C VAL A 10 17.34 6.85 -5.67
N ASN A 11 16.59 6.79 -6.77
CA ASN A 11 15.60 7.82 -7.10
C ASN A 11 14.17 7.31 -7.36
N PHE A 12 13.92 6.00 -7.28
CA PHE A 12 12.59 5.44 -7.58
C PHE A 12 11.50 6.02 -6.66
N TYR A 13 11.81 6.25 -5.38
CA TYR A 13 10.86 6.86 -4.45
C TYR A 13 10.39 8.26 -4.84
N LYS A 14 11.13 8.99 -5.70
CA LYS A 14 10.73 10.33 -6.17
C LYS A 14 9.59 10.27 -7.18
N THR A 15 9.35 9.12 -7.81
CA THR A 15 8.27 8.94 -8.77
C THR A 15 7.01 8.34 -8.14
N ILE A 16 7.12 7.75 -6.94
CA ILE A 16 6.02 7.13 -6.21
C ILE A 16 5.10 8.22 -5.67
N LYS A 17 3.80 8.10 -5.96
CA LYS A 17 2.77 9.03 -5.49
C LYS A 17 1.67 8.31 -4.71
N THR A 18 1.30 7.11 -5.15
CA THR A 18 0.17 6.35 -4.62
C THR A 18 0.62 4.99 -4.08
N ILE A 19 0.32 4.73 -2.81
CA ILE A 19 0.68 3.49 -2.11
C ILE A 19 -0.60 2.80 -1.63
N ALA A 20 -0.84 1.58 -2.09
CA ALA A 20 -1.88 0.72 -1.52
C ALA A 20 -1.31 -0.03 -0.31
N ILE A 21 -1.96 0.06 0.84
CA ILE A 21 -1.50 -0.60 2.07
C ILE A 21 -2.45 -1.74 2.43
N VAL A 22 -2.00 -2.97 2.16
CA VAL A 22 -2.76 -4.20 2.44
C VAL A 22 -2.59 -4.58 3.91
N GLY A 23 -3.71 -4.79 4.60
CA GLY A 23 -3.70 -5.01 6.05
C GLY A 23 -3.58 -3.71 6.87
N LEU A 24 -3.88 -2.55 6.28
CA LEU A 24 -3.92 -1.29 7.03
C LEU A 24 -4.99 -1.37 8.13
N SER A 25 -4.57 -1.20 9.38
CA SER A 25 -5.46 -1.18 10.54
C SER A 25 -5.87 0.25 10.87
N ASP A 26 -7.05 0.40 11.48
CA ASP A 26 -7.57 1.60 12.12
C ASP A 26 -7.11 1.78 13.58
N LYS A 27 -6.35 0.81 14.11
CA LYS A 27 -5.88 0.81 15.51
C LYS A 27 -4.49 1.43 15.65
N PRO A 28 -4.31 2.47 16.49
CA PRO A 28 -3.04 3.18 16.61
C PRO A 28 -1.85 2.33 17.10
N ASP A 29 -2.08 1.24 17.83
CA ASP A 29 -1.03 0.32 18.30
C ASP A 29 -0.45 -0.56 17.19
N ARG A 30 -1.07 -0.58 16.00
CA ARG A 30 -0.68 -1.47 14.90
C ARG A 30 0.40 -0.83 14.03
N PRO A 31 1.47 -1.58 13.65
CA PRO A 31 2.51 -1.06 12.76
C PRO A 31 1.98 -0.46 11.46
N SER A 32 0.97 -1.12 10.83
CA SER A 32 0.38 -0.63 9.59
C SER A 32 -0.28 0.74 9.74
N TYR A 33 -0.94 1.01 10.88
CA TYR A 33 -1.49 2.34 11.19
C TYR A 33 -0.37 3.39 11.26
N GLN A 34 0.71 3.10 11.98
CA GLN A 34 1.82 4.04 12.16
C GLN A 34 2.52 4.36 10.84
N VAL A 35 2.77 3.35 10.00
CA VAL A 35 3.36 3.55 8.67
C VAL A 35 2.40 4.33 7.76
N GLY A 36 1.11 3.97 7.73
CA GLY A 36 0.11 4.71 6.96
C GLY A 36 0.02 6.18 7.37
N LYS A 37 0.04 6.46 8.68
CA LYS A 37 0.04 7.83 9.20
C LYS A 37 1.32 8.59 8.84
N TYR A 38 2.48 7.94 8.93
CA TYR A 38 3.75 8.50 8.51
C TYR A 38 3.74 8.89 7.02
N LEU A 39 3.30 7.99 6.15
CA LEU A 39 3.24 8.23 4.70
C LEU A 39 2.30 9.40 4.36
N LEU A 40 1.12 9.47 4.99
CA LEU A 40 0.22 10.61 4.86
C LEU A 40 0.87 11.94 5.26
N ASN A 41 1.57 11.96 6.40
CA ASN A 41 2.25 13.16 6.89
C ASN A 41 3.39 13.61 5.95
N HIS A 42 3.91 12.72 5.11
CA HIS A 42 4.93 13.01 4.10
C HIS A 42 4.36 13.26 2.69
N GLY A 43 3.03 13.41 2.58
CA GLY A 43 2.37 13.81 1.34
C GLY A 43 2.12 12.69 0.34
N PHE A 44 2.34 11.42 0.72
CA PHE A 44 1.93 10.29 -0.12
C PHE A 44 0.41 10.15 -0.11
N LYS A 45 -0.15 9.78 -1.27
CA LYS A 45 -1.51 9.28 -1.34
C LYS A 45 -1.50 7.83 -0.88
N ILE A 46 -2.30 7.50 0.13
CA ILE A 46 -2.48 6.11 0.57
C ILE A 46 -3.86 5.59 0.18
N ILE A 47 -3.94 4.31 -0.17
CA ILE A 47 -5.18 3.58 -0.40
C ILE A 47 -5.26 2.43 0.62
N PRO A 48 -6.14 2.53 1.63
CA PRO A 48 -6.32 1.44 2.59
C PRO A 48 -6.93 0.20 1.93
N VAL A 49 -6.35 -0.97 2.16
CA VAL A 49 -6.90 -2.25 1.74
C VAL A 49 -7.01 -3.17 2.95
N ASN A 50 -8.21 -3.27 3.50
CA ASN A 50 -8.53 -4.16 4.61
C ASN A 50 -10.04 -4.40 4.64
N PRO A 51 -10.51 -5.63 4.38
CA PRO A 51 -11.94 -5.94 4.33
C PRO A 51 -12.64 -5.86 5.69
N ASN A 52 -11.89 -5.78 6.80
CA ASN A 52 -12.43 -5.76 8.16
C ASN A 52 -12.73 -4.35 8.69
N ILE A 53 -12.39 -3.30 7.94
CA ILE A 53 -12.66 -1.91 8.32
C ILE A 53 -13.29 -1.17 7.14
N GLU A 54 -14.14 -0.19 7.44
CA GLU A 54 -14.74 0.64 6.40
C GLU A 54 -13.85 1.83 6.03
N ARG A 55 -13.23 2.47 7.04
CA ARG A 55 -12.45 3.69 6.86
C ARG A 55 -11.28 3.77 7.85
N VAL A 56 -10.24 4.50 7.47
CA VAL A 56 -9.12 4.90 8.34
C VAL A 56 -8.55 6.23 7.85
N PHE A 57 -8.18 7.13 8.76
CA PHE A 57 -7.73 8.50 8.41
C PHE A 57 -8.75 9.30 7.57
N GLY A 58 -10.04 8.96 7.64
CA GLY A 58 -11.09 9.55 6.80
C GLY A 58 -11.17 8.96 5.37
N LEU A 59 -10.23 8.11 4.99
CA LEU A 59 -10.15 7.42 3.70
C LEU A 59 -11.00 6.14 3.72
N LYS A 60 -11.63 5.82 2.60
CA LYS A 60 -12.35 4.55 2.42
C LYS A 60 -11.35 3.39 2.31
N SER A 61 -11.66 2.28 2.97
CA SER A 61 -10.93 1.01 2.82
C SER A 61 -11.56 0.15 1.75
N PHE A 62 -10.73 -0.40 0.87
CA PHE A 62 -11.12 -1.39 -0.12
C PHE A 62 -11.01 -2.80 0.46
N LYS A 63 -11.78 -3.74 -0.07
CA LYS A 63 -11.76 -5.14 0.37
C LYS A 63 -10.59 -5.91 -0.24
N SER A 64 -10.18 -5.54 -1.45
CA SER A 64 -9.09 -6.15 -2.22
C SER A 64 -8.38 -5.10 -3.09
N LEU A 65 -7.21 -5.44 -3.64
CA LEU A 65 -6.50 -4.59 -4.61
C LEU A 65 -7.30 -4.44 -5.92
N LYS A 66 -8.01 -5.49 -6.35
CA LYS A 66 -8.85 -5.49 -7.56
C LYS A 66 -10.00 -4.47 -7.54
N ASP A 67 -10.41 -4.05 -6.34
CA ASP A 67 -11.46 -3.06 -6.17
C ASP A 67 -10.96 -1.62 -6.43
N ILE A 68 -9.64 -1.40 -6.43
CA ILE A 68 -9.03 -0.09 -6.70
C ILE A 68 -9.17 0.23 -8.19
N LYS A 69 -9.70 1.43 -8.51
CA LYS A 69 -9.94 1.89 -9.90
C LYS A 69 -8.97 2.97 -10.36
N GLU A 70 -7.93 3.22 -9.57
CA GLU A 70 -6.90 4.21 -9.84
C GLU A 70 -5.49 3.58 -9.80
N PRO A 71 -4.50 4.18 -10.46
CA PRO A 71 -3.14 3.63 -10.49
C PRO A 71 -2.52 3.54 -9.09
N VAL A 72 -1.86 2.41 -8.83
CA VAL A 72 -1.07 2.15 -7.62
C VAL A 72 0.39 2.00 -8.04
N ASP A 73 1.29 2.78 -7.43
CA ASP A 73 2.73 2.71 -7.72
C ASP A 73 3.42 1.64 -6.87
N VAL A 74 2.96 1.45 -5.62
CA VAL A 74 3.51 0.51 -4.65
C VAL A 74 2.41 -0.17 -3.87
N VAL A 75 2.56 -1.46 -3.63
CA VAL A 75 1.77 -2.23 -2.66
C VAL A 75 2.63 -2.53 -1.44
N ASP A 76 2.19 -2.07 -0.27
CA ASP A 76 2.84 -2.33 1.04
C ASP A 76 1.98 -3.33 1.84
N ILE A 77 2.55 -4.50 2.19
CA ILE A 77 1.78 -5.66 2.67
C ILE A 77 2.06 -5.93 4.15
N PHE A 78 1.10 -5.63 5.01
CA PHE A 78 1.09 -5.96 6.44
C PHE A 78 0.27 -7.22 6.72
N ARG A 79 0.70 -8.34 6.13
CA ARG A 79 0.09 -9.66 6.35
C ARG A 79 1.16 -10.67 6.74
N LYS A 80 0.75 -11.76 7.39
CA LYS A 80 1.64 -12.91 7.60
C LYS A 80 2.11 -13.43 6.24
N SER A 81 3.35 -13.90 6.19
CA SER A 81 4.01 -14.35 4.96
C SER A 81 3.20 -15.39 4.17
N GLU A 82 2.53 -16.31 4.87
CA GLU A 82 1.65 -17.34 4.29
C GLU A 82 0.47 -16.78 3.47
N PHE A 83 0.12 -15.50 3.64
CA PHE A 83 -0.96 -14.84 2.89
C PHE A 83 -0.45 -13.89 1.80
N VAL A 84 0.86 -13.75 1.61
CA VAL A 84 1.42 -12.77 0.67
C VAL A 84 1.23 -13.20 -0.78
N GLU A 85 1.48 -14.47 -1.10
CA GLU A 85 1.41 -14.98 -2.48
C GLU A 85 0.05 -14.71 -3.15
N PRO A 86 -1.10 -15.01 -2.52
CA PRO A 86 -2.41 -14.66 -3.11
C PRO A 86 -2.64 -13.16 -3.33
N ILE A 87 -1.99 -12.28 -2.56
CA ILE A 87 -2.11 -10.82 -2.70
C ILE A 87 -1.30 -10.32 -3.90
N VAL A 88 -0.17 -10.98 -4.19
CA VAL A 88 0.69 -10.64 -5.34
C VAL A 88 0.01 -11.01 -6.67
N ASP A 89 -0.84 -12.03 -6.67
CA ASP A 89 -1.61 -12.47 -7.84
C ASP A 89 -2.90 -11.63 -8.08
N GLU A 90 -3.17 -10.61 -7.26
CA GLU A 90 -4.34 -9.74 -7.44
C GLU A 90 -4.18 -8.70 -8.55
#